data_AF-A0A0Q5FBJ9-F1
#
_entry.id   AF-A0A0Q5FBJ9-F1
#
_cell.length_a   1.000
_cell.length_b   1.000
_cell.length_c   1.000
_cell.angle_alpha   90.00
_cell.angle_beta   90.00
_cell.angle_gamma   90.00
#
_symmetry.space_group_name_H-M   'P 1'
#
loop_
_entity.id
_entity.type
_entity.pdbx_description
1 polymer ?
#
loop_
_entity_poly.entity_id
_entity_poly.type
_entity_poly.pdbx_seq_one_letter_code
_entity_poly.pdbx_strand_id
1 'polypeptide(L)'
;MIVGIVIVASVPGLLLAHWIPNGTEGERRILLGSAGQIVLLGLGGIIAVIGVALSLARHGQTLLDARNQRDDENRRRTEFDTQLALERGREDARATDVAAQRQLEVERDLRSRFVAAVELLGADAPVKRTAGLYALAALGDDWLAFGRPNELQVCIDVMCGYLRSAATAAERTAAEASVRQAGYQLIASHLTPEGFRLDTEWEGRQFPLSGAPIWFPVALEGIACDNGTVLDISHGEIFDYAMLRLDRASISGRWTVLFDALQIYDTATVSLADVSVDNGARVSFDDTHLHSRSSIIASRVRLSDLGQLNFRRVRPEATSTIAMNEVTLATGAGIIVEDSSLDGSAQIDFREASVGAQAAIRVDATTLAGDSAITFFGTEVLSGTVAVVGCGVGDALLSFDRMRLHTPAALDLTRTRVSGAGSISIAGAVIGEDAMILPNRRMVGEPGYEQPVGARVGHTELLYDV
;
A
#
# COMPACT_ATOMS: atom_id res chain seq x y z
N MET A 1 -45.39 -40.22 -88.60
CA MET A 1 -44.78 -39.42 -89.70
C MET A 1 -45.51 -39.62 -91.04
N ILE A 2 -45.74 -40.86 -91.50
CA ILE A 2 -46.37 -41.15 -92.81
C ILE A 2 -47.76 -40.49 -92.99
N VAL A 3 -48.61 -40.48 -91.95
CA VAL A 3 -49.95 -39.86 -91.99
C VAL A 3 -49.91 -38.36 -92.31
N GLY A 4 -48.88 -37.63 -91.87
CA GLY A 4 -48.79 -36.18 -92.08
C GLY A 4 -48.58 -35.78 -93.55
N ILE A 5 -47.83 -36.58 -94.30
CA ILE A 5 -47.50 -36.30 -95.71
C ILE A 5 -48.74 -36.41 -96.59
N VAL A 6 -49.61 -37.39 -96.33
CA VAL A 6 -50.85 -37.61 -97.09
C VAL A 6 -51.84 -36.45 -96.90
N ILE A 7 -51.94 -35.90 -95.69
CA ILE A 7 -52.81 -34.76 -95.38
C ILE A 7 -52.30 -33.49 -96.09
N VAL A 8 -50.99 -33.20 -96.01
CA VAL A 8 -50.39 -32.01 -96.65
C VAL A 8 -50.54 -32.02 -98.18
N ALA A 9 -50.50 -33.20 -98.82
CA ALA A 9 -50.68 -33.32 -100.27
C ALA A 9 -52.14 -33.12 -100.75
N SER A 10 -53.14 -33.36 -99.91
CA SER A 10 -54.56 -33.42 -100.31
C SER A 10 -55.37 -32.17 -99.91
N VAL A 11 -55.00 -31.49 -98.83
CA VAL A 11 -55.65 -30.26 -98.35
C VAL A 11 -55.73 -29.12 -99.39
N PRO A 12 -54.68 -28.83 -100.20
CA PRO A 12 -54.75 -27.72 -101.16
C PRO A 12 -55.79 -27.93 -102.27
N GLY A 13 -55.94 -29.17 -102.74
CA GLY A 13 -56.94 -29.53 -103.76
C GLY A 13 -58.38 -29.42 -103.24
N LEU A 14 -58.61 -29.80 -101.97
CA LEU A 14 -59.91 -29.66 -101.30
C LEU A 14 -60.29 -28.20 -101.08
N LEU A 15 -59.35 -27.34 -100.67
CA LEU A 15 -59.60 -25.90 -100.50
C LEU A 15 -59.93 -25.20 -101.83
N LEU A 16 -59.19 -25.52 -102.91
CA LEU A 16 -59.48 -25.02 -104.27
C LEU A 16 -60.84 -25.47 -104.80
N ALA A 17 -61.30 -26.67 -104.43
CA ALA A 17 -62.63 -27.16 -104.81
C ALA A 17 -63.78 -26.41 -104.12
N HIS A 18 -63.57 -25.93 -102.90
CA HIS A 18 -64.59 -25.16 -102.15
C HIS A 18 -64.67 -23.70 -102.58
N TRP A 19 -63.56 -23.10 -103.06
CA TRP A 19 -63.48 -21.68 -103.40
C TRP A 19 -63.99 -21.30 -104.80
N ILE A 20 -63.94 -22.22 -105.77
CA ILE A 20 -64.38 -21.95 -107.17
C ILE A 20 -65.29 -23.10 -107.64
N PRO A 21 -66.54 -23.20 -107.16
CA PRO A 21 -67.37 -24.39 -107.38
C PRO A 21 -67.71 -24.66 -108.86
N ASN A 22 -67.77 -23.61 -109.70
CA ASN A 22 -68.18 -23.72 -111.11
C ASN A 22 -67.01 -23.64 -112.13
N GLY A 23 -65.75 -23.67 -111.68
CA GLY A 23 -64.57 -23.66 -112.55
C GLY A 23 -64.25 -25.06 -113.08
N THR A 24 -63.92 -25.17 -114.38
CA THR A 24 -63.55 -26.46 -115.00
C THR A 24 -62.12 -26.90 -114.61
N GLU A 25 -61.85 -28.20 -114.68
CA GLU A 25 -60.68 -28.84 -114.06
C GLU A 25 -59.30 -28.32 -114.50
N GLY A 26 -59.22 -27.66 -115.66
CA GLY A 26 -57.97 -27.12 -116.20
C GLY A 26 -57.36 -25.98 -115.37
N GLU A 27 -58.18 -25.08 -114.83
CA GLU A 27 -57.68 -23.88 -114.13
C GLU A 27 -57.07 -24.21 -112.76
N ARG A 28 -57.59 -25.24 -112.08
CA ARG A 28 -57.20 -25.57 -110.70
C ARG A 28 -55.78 -26.13 -110.57
N ARG A 29 -55.17 -26.68 -111.65
CA ARG A 29 -53.84 -27.30 -111.58
C ARG A 29 -52.67 -26.31 -111.55
N ILE A 30 -52.82 -25.12 -112.11
CA ILE A 30 -51.70 -24.18 -112.31
C ILE A 30 -51.24 -23.53 -110.99
N LEU A 31 -52.16 -23.34 -110.04
CA LEU A 31 -51.91 -22.63 -108.78
C LEU A 31 -51.18 -23.45 -107.69
N LEU A 32 -51.07 -24.77 -107.84
CA LEU A 32 -50.47 -25.64 -106.81
C LEU A 32 -48.93 -25.57 -106.71
N GLY A 33 -48.23 -25.10 -107.75
CA GLY A 33 -46.77 -25.22 -107.84
C GLY A 33 -45.97 -24.32 -106.89
N SER A 34 -46.42 -23.08 -106.65
CA SER A 34 -45.62 -22.05 -105.98
C SER A 34 -45.77 -22.00 -104.45
N ALA A 35 -46.88 -22.49 -103.91
CA ALA A 35 -47.16 -22.40 -102.46
C ALA A 35 -46.32 -23.37 -101.60
N GLY A 36 -45.82 -24.47 -102.17
CA GLY A 36 -45.22 -25.57 -101.39
C GLY A 36 -43.84 -25.28 -100.76
N GLN A 37 -43.00 -24.47 -101.41
CA GLN A 37 -41.60 -24.31 -100.97
C GLN A 37 -41.43 -23.41 -99.72
N ILE A 38 -42.29 -22.41 -99.55
CA ILE A 38 -42.20 -21.46 -98.43
C ILE A 38 -42.45 -22.16 -97.08
N VAL A 39 -43.35 -23.16 -97.06
CA VAL A 39 -43.74 -23.90 -95.86
C VAL A 39 -42.59 -24.71 -95.26
N LEU A 40 -41.71 -25.27 -96.10
CA LEU A 40 -40.59 -26.11 -95.66
C LEU A 40 -39.49 -25.33 -94.93
N LEU A 41 -39.12 -24.14 -95.42
CA LEU A 41 -38.06 -23.34 -94.79
C LEU A 41 -38.50 -22.79 -93.42
N GLY A 42 -39.77 -22.39 -93.30
CA GLY A 42 -40.34 -21.94 -92.02
C GLY A 42 -40.31 -23.03 -90.95
N LEU A 43 -40.66 -24.27 -91.31
CA LEU A 43 -40.65 -25.40 -90.38
C LEU A 43 -39.25 -25.77 -89.88
N GLY A 44 -38.23 -25.74 -90.74
CA GLY A 44 -36.85 -26.06 -90.35
C GLY A 44 -36.26 -25.10 -89.32
N GLY A 45 -36.46 -23.78 -89.52
CA GLY A 45 -35.97 -22.76 -88.58
C GLY A 45 -36.61 -22.84 -87.20
N ILE A 46 -37.93 -23.13 -87.14
CA ILE A 46 -38.67 -23.27 -85.89
C ILE A 46 -38.12 -24.42 -85.03
N ILE A 47 -37.79 -25.57 -85.63
CA ILE A 47 -37.27 -26.75 -84.91
C ILE A 47 -35.91 -26.46 -84.26
N ALA A 48 -35.01 -25.75 -84.96
CA ALA A 48 -33.69 -25.41 -84.43
C ALA A 48 -33.77 -24.47 -83.21
N VAL A 49 -34.64 -23.45 -83.28
CA VAL A 49 -34.88 -22.51 -82.17
C VAL A 49 -35.46 -23.25 -80.96
N ILE A 50 -36.43 -24.15 -81.17
CA ILE A 50 -37.01 -24.99 -80.11
C ILE A 50 -35.93 -25.86 -79.45
N GLY A 51 -35.02 -26.47 -80.23
CA GLY A 51 -33.94 -27.31 -79.70
C GLY A 51 -32.95 -26.54 -78.81
N VAL A 52 -32.52 -25.35 -79.24
CA VAL A 52 -31.63 -24.49 -78.45
C VAL A 52 -32.32 -23.96 -77.20
N ALA A 53 -33.60 -23.56 -77.30
CA ALA A 53 -34.39 -23.13 -76.14
C ALA A 53 -34.56 -24.25 -75.09
N LEU A 54 -34.83 -25.49 -75.51
CA LEU A 54 -34.89 -26.66 -74.63
C LEU A 54 -33.55 -27.00 -73.98
N SER A 55 -32.44 -26.83 -74.70
CA SER A 55 -31.09 -27.05 -74.16
C SER A 55 -30.75 -26.03 -73.08
N LEU A 56 -30.97 -24.74 -73.36
CA LEU A 56 -30.76 -23.65 -72.39
C LEU A 56 -31.71 -23.76 -71.18
N ALA A 57 -32.96 -24.18 -71.38
CA ALA A 57 -33.90 -24.42 -70.30
C ALA A 57 -33.43 -25.55 -69.36
N ARG A 58 -32.97 -26.69 -69.92
CA ARG A 58 -32.44 -27.81 -69.12
C ARG A 58 -31.13 -27.46 -68.42
N HIS A 59 -30.23 -26.72 -69.07
CA HIS A 59 -28.97 -26.32 -68.46
C HIS A 59 -29.18 -25.25 -67.37
N GLY A 60 -30.15 -24.35 -67.57
CA GLY A 60 -30.63 -23.42 -66.54
C GLY A 60 -31.19 -24.14 -65.32
N GLN A 61 -32.00 -25.19 -65.50
CA GLN A 61 -32.49 -26.03 -64.39
C GLN A 61 -31.33 -26.63 -63.57
N THR A 62 -30.35 -27.27 -64.22
CA THR A 62 -29.21 -27.86 -63.50
C THR A 62 -28.36 -26.84 -62.73
N LEU A 63 -28.27 -25.59 -63.20
CA LEU A 63 -27.56 -24.52 -62.49
C LEU A 63 -28.37 -23.94 -61.33
N LEU A 64 -29.70 -23.87 -61.46
CA LEU A 64 -30.60 -23.48 -60.37
C LEU A 64 -30.60 -24.52 -59.26
N ASP A 65 -30.67 -25.80 -59.59
CA ASP A 65 -30.61 -26.90 -58.61
C ASP A 65 -29.28 -26.90 -57.85
N ALA A 66 -28.15 -26.73 -58.54
CA ALA A 66 -26.82 -26.63 -57.93
C ALA A 66 -26.65 -25.36 -57.06
N ARG A 67 -27.34 -24.26 -57.39
CA ARG A 67 -27.36 -23.04 -56.58
C ARG A 67 -28.20 -23.23 -55.33
N ASN A 68 -29.42 -23.75 -55.48
CA ASN A 68 -30.32 -24.07 -54.37
C ASN A 68 -29.65 -25.04 -53.37
N GLN A 69 -28.95 -26.08 -53.84
CA GLN A 69 -28.19 -27.00 -52.99
C GLN A 69 -27.10 -26.29 -52.16
N ARG A 70 -26.36 -25.33 -52.76
CA ARG A 70 -25.35 -24.55 -52.02
C ARG A 70 -25.97 -23.58 -51.04
N ASP A 71 -27.08 -22.94 -51.41
CA ASP A 71 -27.80 -22.00 -50.54
C ASP A 71 -28.42 -22.76 -49.34
N ASP A 72 -28.96 -23.97 -49.56
CA ASP A 72 -29.42 -24.88 -48.49
C ASP A 72 -28.28 -25.39 -47.60
N GLU A 73 -27.12 -25.76 -48.16
CA GLU A 73 -25.96 -26.19 -47.37
C GLU A 73 -25.41 -25.03 -46.52
N ASN A 74 -25.27 -23.83 -47.12
CA ASN A 74 -24.86 -22.62 -46.40
C ASN A 74 -25.84 -22.28 -45.28
N ARG A 75 -27.15 -22.41 -45.53
CA ARG A 75 -28.20 -22.19 -44.53
C ARG A 75 -28.08 -23.18 -43.36
N ARG A 76 -27.86 -24.47 -43.63
CA ARG A 76 -27.64 -25.47 -42.58
C ARG A 76 -26.36 -25.21 -41.79
N ARG A 77 -25.28 -24.76 -42.46
CA ARG A 77 -24.03 -24.36 -41.79
C ARG A 77 -24.25 -23.16 -40.87
N THR A 78 -24.93 -22.11 -41.32
CA THR A 78 -25.21 -20.95 -40.46
C THR A 78 -26.20 -21.28 -39.34
N GLU A 79 -27.19 -22.14 -39.57
CA GLU A 79 -28.10 -22.65 -38.53
C GLU A 79 -27.34 -23.48 -37.47
N PHE A 80 -26.36 -24.30 -37.89
CA PHE A 80 -25.50 -25.06 -36.97
C PHE A 80 -24.51 -24.17 -36.21
N ASP A 81 -23.83 -23.24 -36.88
CA ASP A 81 -22.89 -22.30 -36.27
C ASP A 81 -23.59 -21.37 -35.25
N THR A 82 -24.82 -20.94 -35.55
CA THR A 82 -25.63 -20.14 -34.61
C THR A 82 -26.13 -20.97 -33.43
N GLN A 83 -26.50 -22.25 -33.62
CA GLN A 83 -26.80 -23.15 -32.50
C GLN A 83 -25.58 -23.33 -31.59
N LEU A 84 -24.40 -23.63 -32.15
CA LEU A 84 -23.17 -23.82 -31.39
C LEU A 84 -22.74 -22.54 -30.65
N ALA A 85 -22.93 -21.36 -31.25
CA ALA A 85 -22.70 -20.08 -30.58
C ALA A 85 -23.67 -19.83 -29.42
N LEU A 86 -24.95 -20.21 -29.56
CA LEU A 86 -25.95 -20.13 -28.49
C LEU A 86 -25.68 -21.13 -27.36
N GLU A 87 -25.19 -22.32 -27.67
CA GLU A 87 -24.79 -23.32 -26.66
C GLU A 87 -23.57 -22.84 -25.87
N ARG A 88 -22.50 -22.40 -26.54
CA ARG A 88 -21.33 -21.79 -25.88
C ARG A 88 -21.71 -20.61 -25.00
N GLY A 89 -22.51 -19.67 -25.52
CA GLY A 89 -22.99 -18.53 -24.73
C GLY A 89 -23.82 -18.92 -23.50
N ARG A 90 -24.52 -20.07 -23.52
CA ARG A 90 -25.21 -20.63 -22.35
C ARG A 90 -24.27 -21.34 -21.39
N GLU A 91 -23.24 -22.01 -21.88
CA GLU A 91 -22.19 -22.62 -21.06
C GLU A 91 -21.35 -21.57 -20.35
N ASP A 92 -20.94 -20.51 -21.07
CA ASP A 92 -20.24 -19.36 -20.52
C ASP A 92 -21.08 -18.65 -19.45
N ALA A 93 -22.37 -18.39 -19.72
CA ALA A 93 -23.29 -17.80 -18.75
C ALA A 93 -23.45 -18.68 -17.48
N ARG A 94 -23.59 -20.01 -17.64
CA ARG A 94 -23.62 -20.94 -16.50
C ARG A 94 -22.29 -20.95 -15.73
N ALA A 95 -21.17 -20.87 -16.42
CA ALA A 95 -19.86 -20.81 -15.79
C ALA A 95 -19.68 -19.51 -14.97
N THR A 96 -20.14 -18.37 -15.50
CA THR A 96 -20.14 -17.10 -14.75
C THR A 96 -21.10 -17.13 -13.57
N ASP A 97 -22.30 -17.70 -13.72
CA ASP A 97 -23.29 -17.82 -12.64
C ASP A 97 -22.77 -18.70 -11.51
N VAL A 98 -22.17 -19.85 -11.84
CA VAL A 98 -21.56 -20.77 -10.86
C VAL A 98 -20.34 -20.14 -10.18
N ALA A 99 -19.52 -19.37 -10.91
CA ALA A 99 -18.40 -18.65 -10.33
C ALA A 99 -18.86 -17.56 -9.34
N ALA A 100 -19.88 -16.79 -9.70
CA ALA A 100 -20.49 -15.78 -8.83
C ALA A 100 -21.14 -16.40 -7.59
N GLN A 101 -21.85 -17.52 -7.73
CA GLN A 101 -22.43 -18.27 -6.61
C GLN A 101 -21.35 -18.76 -5.64
N ARG A 102 -20.25 -19.35 -6.14
CA ARG A 102 -19.12 -19.78 -5.30
C ARG A 102 -18.48 -18.62 -4.55
N GLN A 103 -18.33 -17.45 -5.18
CA GLN A 103 -17.82 -16.25 -4.51
C GLN A 103 -18.74 -15.80 -3.36
N LEU A 104 -20.06 -15.81 -3.56
CA LEU A 104 -21.03 -15.48 -2.52
C LEU A 104 -21.06 -16.52 -1.38
N GLU A 105 -20.89 -17.81 -1.68
CA GLU A 105 -20.78 -18.87 -0.68
C GLU A 105 -19.51 -18.73 0.16
N VAL A 106 -18.36 -18.45 -0.45
CA VAL A 106 -17.10 -18.17 0.25
C VAL A 106 -17.22 -16.91 1.12
N GLU A 107 -17.73 -15.80 0.58
CA GLU A 107 -17.92 -14.55 1.34
C GLU A 107 -18.85 -14.77 2.56
N ARG A 108 -19.88 -15.61 2.41
CA ARG A 108 -20.79 -16.00 3.50
C ARG A 108 -20.10 -16.89 4.55
N ASP A 109 -19.28 -17.85 4.15
CA ASP A 109 -18.54 -18.71 5.08
C ASP A 109 -17.52 -17.89 5.89
N LEU A 110 -16.74 -17.03 5.23
CA LEU A 110 -15.78 -16.14 5.89
C LEU A 110 -16.46 -15.18 6.88
N ARG A 111 -17.63 -14.61 6.52
CA ARG A 111 -18.45 -13.83 7.48
C ARG A 111 -19.00 -14.68 8.63
N SER A 112 -19.31 -15.96 8.41
CA SER A 112 -19.70 -16.87 9.49
C SER A 112 -18.54 -17.15 10.45
N ARG A 113 -17.32 -17.32 9.93
CA ARG A 113 -16.08 -17.45 10.73
C ARG A 113 -15.79 -16.17 11.52
N PHE A 114 -16.01 -14.99 10.92
CA PHE A 114 -15.85 -13.70 11.59
C PHE A 114 -16.69 -13.62 12.87
N VAL A 115 -18.00 -13.90 12.76
CA VAL A 115 -18.90 -13.86 13.92
C VAL A 115 -18.44 -14.83 15.02
N ALA A 116 -18.08 -16.06 14.66
CA ALA A 116 -17.57 -17.05 15.62
C ALA A 116 -16.24 -16.62 16.29
N ALA A 117 -15.34 -15.98 15.56
CA ALA A 117 -14.08 -15.46 16.10
C ALA A 117 -14.31 -14.29 17.07
N VAL A 118 -15.26 -13.39 16.77
CA VAL A 118 -15.69 -12.30 17.66
C VAL A 118 -16.37 -12.85 18.93
N GLU A 119 -17.22 -13.87 18.81
CA GLU A 119 -17.85 -14.55 19.97
C GLU A 119 -16.80 -15.20 20.89
N LEU A 120 -15.74 -15.81 20.32
CA LEU A 120 -14.61 -16.34 21.08
C LEU A 120 -13.81 -15.24 21.79
N LEU A 121 -13.61 -14.09 21.12
CA LEU A 121 -12.91 -12.92 21.67
C LEU A 121 -13.68 -12.24 22.81
N GLY A 122 -15.01 -12.34 22.81
CA GLY A 122 -15.89 -11.83 23.87
C GLY A 122 -16.10 -12.79 25.06
N ALA A 123 -15.50 -13.98 25.07
CA ALA A 123 -15.76 -14.98 26.11
C ALA A 123 -14.96 -14.75 27.41
N ASP A 124 -15.53 -15.04 28.57
CA ASP A 124 -14.85 -14.82 29.87
C ASP A 124 -13.48 -15.51 29.97
N ALA A 125 -13.41 -16.75 29.46
CA ALA A 125 -12.24 -17.61 29.56
C ALA A 125 -11.07 -17.10 28.68
N PRO A 126 -9.91 -16.72 29.26
CA PRO A 126 -8.76 -16.16 28.53
C PRO A 126 -8.33 -17.00 27.32
N VAL A 127 -8.30 -18.34 27.46
CA VAL A 127 -7.94 -19.26 26.38
C VAL A 127 -8.87 -19.15 25.16
N LYS A 128 -10.18 -18.90 25.37
CA LYS A 128 -11.12 -18.66 24.27
C LYS A 128 -10.85 -17.33 23.58
N ARG A 129 -10.48 -16.29 24.33
CA ARG A 129 -10.15 -14.97 23.77
C ARG A 129 -8.87 -15.01 22.94
N THR A 130 -7.84 -15.71 23.42
CA THR A 130 -6.65 -16.03 22.62
C THR A 130 -7.01 -16.78 21.34
N ALA A 131 -7.89 -17.79 21.40
CA ALA A 131 -8.36 -18.49 20.20
C ALA A 131 -9.14 -17.57 19.24
N GLY A 132 -9.91 -16.60 19.76
CA GLY A 132 -10.57 -15.56 18.97
C GLY A 132 -9.59 -14.65 18.23
N LEU A 133 -8.49 -14.24 18.89
CA LEU A 133 -7.41 -13.47 18.24
C LEU A 133 -6.75 -14.25 17.10
N TYR A 134 -6.36 -15.51 17.32
CA TYR A 134 -5.79 -16.36 16.26
C TYR A 134 -6.79 -16.60 15.11
N ALA A 135 -8.08 -16.77 15.41
CA ALA A 135 -9.11 -16.93 14.40
C ALA A 135 -9.36 -15.66 13.57
N LEU A 136 -9.28 -14.47 14.18
CA LEU A 136 -9.36 -13.19 13.46
C LEU A 136 -8.12 -12.94 12.59
N ALA A 137 -6.93 -13.30 13.06
CA ALA A 137 -5.70 -13.16 12.27
C ALA A 137 -5.74 -14.05 11.02
N ALA A 138 -5.98 -15.37 11.18
CA ALA A 138 -6.08 -16.30 10.06
C ALA A 138 -7.21 -15.95 9.08
N LEU A 139 -8.32 -15.38 9.58
CA LEU A 139 -9.40 -14.87 8.74
C LEU A 139 -9.00 -13.59 7.97
N GLY A 140 -8.14 -12.75 8.56
CA GLY A 140 -7.53 -11.61 7.88
C GLY A 140 -6.70 -12.04 6.67
N ASP A 141 -5.90 -13.10 6.84
CA ASP A 141 -5.10 -13.70 5.76
C ASP A 141 -5.99 -14.28 4.65
N ASP A 142 -7.06 -15.02 5.03
CA ASP A 142 -8.08 -15.51 4.09
C ASP A 142 -8.67 -14.33 3.28
N TRP A 143 -9.11 -13.25 3.93
CA TRP A 143 -9.67 -12.07 3.24
C TRP A 143 -8.68 -11.39 2.31
N LEU A 144 -7.40 -11.30 2.69
CA LEU A 144 -6.35 -10.76 1.84
C LEU A 144 -6.14 -11.63 0.59
N ALA A 145 -6.09 -12.95 0.75
CA ALA A 145 -5.96 -13.91 -0.35
C ALA A 145 -7.14 -13.84 -1.34
N PHE A 146 -8.33 -13.46 -0.88
CA PHE A 146 -9.50 -13.18 -1.74
C PHE A 146 -9.53 -11.75 -2.32
N GLY A 147 -8.49 -10.94 -2.13
CA GLY A 147 -8.43 -9.57 -2.65
C GLY A 147 -9.40 -8.61 -1.94
N ARG A 148 -9.69 -8.84 -0.66
CA ARG A 148 -10.54 -8.00 0.20
C ARG A 148 -9.73 -7.32 1.31
N PRO A 149 -8.74 -6.45 0.99
CA PRO A 149 -7.88 -5.82 2.00
C PRO A 149 -8.61 -4.91 3.00
N ASN A 150 -9.85 -4.50 2.68
CA ASN A 150 -10.71 -3.76 3.60
C ASN A 150 -11.31 -4.67 4.70
N GLU A 151 -11.61 -5.94 4.39
CA GLU A 151 -12.15 -6.90 5.37
C GLU A 151 -11.02 -7.42 6.29
N LEU A 152 -9.78 -7.51 5.78
CA LEU A 152 -8.57 -7.64 6.62
C LEU A 152 -8.48 -6.48 7.63
N GLN A 153 -8.63 -5.22 7.17
CA GLN A 153 -8.60 -4.07 8.07
C GLN A 153 -9.68 -4.16 9.16
N VAL A 154 -10.90 -4.61 8.84
CA VAL A 154 -11.95 -4.86 9.85
C VAL A 154 -11.53 -5.91 10.88
N CYS A 155 -10.83 -6.98 10.47
CA CYS A 155 -10.28 -7.96 11.42
C CYS A 155 -9.23 -7.34 12.35
N ILE A 156 -8.31 -6.55 11.79
CA ILE A 156 -7.30 -5.79 12.55
C ILE A 156 -7.97 -4.80 13.52
N ASP A 157 -8.98 -4.05 13.08
CA ASP A 157 -9.69 -3.07 13.90
C ASP A 157 -10.39 -3.71 15.10
N VAL A 158 -10.93 -4.92 14.96
CA VAL A 158 -11.51 -5.68 16.08
C VAL A 158 -10.42 -6.16 17.05
N MET A 159 -9.29 -6.68 16.55
CA MET A 159 -8.17 -7.09 17.40
C MET A 159 -7.57 -5.91 18.16
N CYS A 160 -7.29 -4.80 17.49
CA CYS A 160 -6.85 -3.54 18.09
C CYS A 160 -7.91 -2.98 19.06
N GLY A 161 -9.20 -3.10 18.73
CA GLY A 161 -10.33 -2.75 19.60
C GLY A 161 -10.33 -3.52 20.92
N TYR A 162 -9.98 -4.81 20.90
CA TYR A 162 -9.77 -5.61 22.10
C TYR A 162 -8.50 -5.17 22.85
N LEU A 163 -7.37 -5.01 22.16
CA LEU A 163 -6.09 -4.64 22.78
C LEU A 163 -6.13 -3.28 23.47
N ARG A 164 -6.89 -2.31 22.91
CA ARG A 164 -7.10 -0.98 23.50
C ARG A 164 -8.25 -0.89 24.51
N SER A 165 -9.00 -1.97 24.73
CA SER A 165 -10.10 -1.95 25.71
C SER A 165 -9.55 -1.65 27.10
N ALA A 166 -10.20 -0.75 27.84
CA ALA A 166 -9.76 -0.37 29.18
C ALA A 166 -9.74 -1.59 30.11
N ALA A 167 -8.67 -1.74 30.88
CA ALA A 167 -8.56 -2.77 31.92
C ALA A 167 -8.46 -2.10 33.29
N THR A 168 -9.45 -2.35 34.15
CA THR A 168 -9.42 -1.94 35.56
C THR A 168 -8.33 -2.70 36.31
N ALA A 169 -7.91 -2.20 37.48
CA ALA A 169 -6.90 -2.86 38.31
C ALA A 169 -7.23 -4.34 38.65
N ALA A 170 -8.51 -4.70 38.71
CA ALA A 170 -8.95 -6.10 38.93
C ALA A 170 -8.82 -6.99 37.68
N GLU A 171 -8.92 -6.40 36.48
CA GLU A 171 -8.82 -7.11 35.19
C GLU A 171 -7.37 -7.27 34.71
N ARG A 172 -6.43 -6.45 35.22
CA ARG A 172 -4.97 -6.49 34.96
C ARG A 172 -4.28 -7.75 35.55
N THR A 173 -4.82 -8.92 35.26
CA THR A 173 -4.31 -10.23 35.66
C THR A 173 -3.22 -10.72 34.71
N ALA A 174 -2.38 -11.66 35.18
CA ALA A 174 -1.38 -12.33 34.32
C ALA A 174 -2.03 -13.10 33.15
N ALA A 175 -3.26 -13.59 33.33
CA ALA A 175 -4.01 -14.24 32.27
C ALA A 175 -4.48 -13.24 31.20
N GLU A 176 -4.96 -12.06 31.61
CA GLU A 176 -5.32 -10.97 30.68
C GLU A 176 -4.10 -10.47 29.90
N ALA A 177 -2.99 -10.22 30.60
CA ALA A 177 -1.72 -9.86 29.98
C ALA A 177 -1.29 -10.88 28.93
N SER A 178 -1.46 -12.18 29.20
CA SER A 178 -1.14 -13.26 28.25
C SER A 178 -2.02 -13.21 26.98
N VAL A 179 -3.32 -12.88 27.10
CA VAL A 179 -4.20 -12.73 25.93
C VAL A 179 -3.77 -11.54 25.08
N ARG A 180 -3.51 -10.38 25.71
CA ARG A 180 -3.12 -9.16 25.00
C ARG A 180 -1.73 -9.30 24.37
N GLN A 181 -0.78 -9.90 25.08
CA GLN A 181 0.55 -10.22 24.56
C GLN A 181 0.46 -11.09 23.29
N ALA A 182 -0.44 -12.09 23.25
CA ALA A 182 -0.66 -12.89 22.04
C ALA A 182 -1.19 -12.04 20.86
N GLY A 183 -2.05 -11.05 21.11
CA GLY A 183 -2.51 -10.12 20.07
C GLY A 183 -1.41 -9.20 19.53
N TYR A 184 -0.55 -8.65 20.39
CA TYR A 184 0.62 -7.90 19.94
C TYR A 184 1.63 -8.79 19.20
N GLN A 185 1.83 -10.04 19.62
CA GLN A 185 2.69 -11.01 18.94
C GLN A 185 2.16 -11.40 17.55
N LEU A 186 0.84 -11.50 17.38
CA LEU A 186 0.22 -11.68 16.07
C LEU A 186 0.53 -10.50 15.16
N ILE A 187 0.27 -9.26 15.61
CA ILE A 187 0.61 -8.03 14.86
C ILE A 187 2.09 -8.02 14.48
N ALA A 188 3.00 -8.36 15.41
CA ALA A 188 4.42 -8.47 15.10
C ALA A 188 4.70 -9.49 13.99
N SER A 189 4.14 -10.71 14.10
CA SER A 189 4.40 -11.80 13.15
C SER A 189 3.95 -11.52 11.72
N HIS A 190 2.87 -10.74 11.51
CA HIS A 190 2.43 -10.33 10.17
C HIS A 190 3.17 -9.11 9.61
N LEU A 191 3.93 -8.39 10.46
CA LEU A 191 4.77 -7.25 10.08
C LEU A 191 6.27 -7.60 10.02
N THR A 192 6.73 -8.72 10.57
CA THR A 192 8.12 -9.16 10.45
C THR A 192 8.40 -9.73 9.05
N PRO A 193 9.38 -9.20 8.29
CA PRO A 193 9.75 -9.78 6.99
C PRO A 193 10.46 -11.13 7.15
N GLU A 194 9.72 -12.22 7.02
CA GLU A 194 10.33 -13.55 6.84
C GLU A 194 10.87 -13.67 5.40
N GLY A 195 12.17 -13.91 5.25
CA GLY A 195 12.91 -13.88 3.97
C GLY A 195 12.54 -14.91 2.90
N PHE A 196 11.34 -15.50 2.96
CA PHE A 196 10.72 -16.34 1.94
C PHE A 196 9.23 -16.00 1.67
N ARG A 197 8.60 -15.10 2.45
CA ARG A 197 7.28 -14.55 2.13
C ARG A 197 7.49 -13.35 1.21
N LEU A 198 6.83 -13.36 0.04
CA LEU A 198 7.13 -12.39 -1.03
C LEU A 198 6.61 -10.97 -0.72
N ASP A 199 5.63 -10.84 0.17
CA ASP A 199 5.17 -9.60 0.76
C ASP A 199 4.86 -9.87 2.25
N THR A 200 5.06 -8.90 3.13
CA THR A 200 4.49 -8.94 4.49
C THR A 200 2.98 -8.76 4.38
N GLU A 201 2.20 -9.78 4.73
CA GLU A 201 0.78 -9.84 4.36
C GLU A 201 -0.05 -8.65 4.87
N TRP A 202 0.28 -8.12 6.04
CA TRP A 202 -0.45 -6.99 6.64
C TRP A 202 0.27 -5.65 6.45
N GLU A 203 1.14 -5.57 5.44
CA GLU A 203 1.74 -4.31 5.04
C GLU A 203 0.69 -3.35 4.43
N GLY A 204 0.94 -2.06 4.61
CA GLY A 204 0.01 -1.01 4.20
C GLY A 204 -1.29 -0.94 5.02
N ARG A 205 -1.37 -1.66 6.15
CA ARG A 205 -2.51 -1.62 7.09
C ARG A 205 -2.31 -0.59 8.20
N GLN A 206 -3.40 -0.20 8.84
CA GLN A 206 -3.38 0.66 10.02
C GLN A 206 -3.58 -0.18 11.28
N PHE A 207 -2.83 0.11 12.33
CA PHE A 207 -2.90 -0.56 13.62
C PHE A 207 -3.30 0.44 14.71
N PRO A 208 -4.61 0.73 14.85
CA PRO A 208 -5.13 1.75 15.77
C PRO A 208 -5.15 1.24 17.22
N LEU A 209 -3.97 1.16 17.83
CA LEU A 209 -3.75 0.81 19.23
C LEU A 209 -3.77 2.04 20.15
N SER A 210 -4.22 3.18 19.62
CA SER A 210 -4.37 4.42 20.37
C SER A 210 -5.26 4.25 21.61
N GLY A 211 -4.77 4.72 22.76
CA GLY A 211 -5.38 4.54 24.08
C GLY A 211 -5.13 3.17 24.73
N ALA A 212 -4.31 2.29 24.15
CA ALA A 212 -4.07 0.97 24.73
C ALA A 212 -3.24 1.04 26.04
N PRO A 213 -3.72 0.43 27.13
CA PRO A 213 -2.94 0.30 28.36
C PRO A 213 -1.97 -0.89 28.27
N ILE A 214 -0.71 -0.67 28.65
CA ILE A 214 0.37 -1.67 28.60
C ILE A 214 1.03 -1.80 29.99
N TRP A 215 0.79 -2.94 30.64
CA TRP A 215 1.34 -3.30 31.96
C TRP A 215 2.13 -4.62 31.94
N PHE A 216 2.50 -5.06 30.74
CA PHE A 216 3.15 -6.33 30.46
C PHE A 216 4.17 -6.16 29.33
N PRO A 217 5.12 -7.09 29.16
CA PRO A 217 6.08 -7.03 28.05
C PRO A 217 5.39 -7.14 26.69
N VAL A 218 5.66 -6.20 25.79
CA VAL A 218 5.19 -6.17 24.40
C VAL A 218 6.41 -6.19 23.49
N ALA A 219 6.52 -7.25 22.68
CA ALA A 219 7.60 -7.42 21.72
C ALA A 219 7.06 -7.26 20.29
N LEU A 220 7.47 -6.17 19.65
CA LEU A 220 7.25 -5.83 18.24
C LEU A 220 8.62 -5.79 17.53
N GLU A 221 9.49 -6.77 17.82
CA GLU A 221 10.86 -6.79 17.33
C GLU A 221 10.94 -7.20 15.86
N GLY A 222 11.79 -6.54 15.07
CA GLY A 222 12.03 -6.89 13.68
C GLY A 222 10.86 -6.62 12.73
N ILE A 223 9.85 -5.82 13.13
CA ILE A 223 8.74 -5.43 12.25
C ILE A 223 9.22 -4.48 11.15
N ALA A 224 8.60 -4.57 9.98
CA ALA A 224 8.69 -3.57 8.92
C ALA A 224 7.42 -2.69 8.95
N CYS A 225 7.63 -1.38 8.93
CA CYS A 225 6.59 -0.39 8.73
C CYS A 225 6.90 0.38 7.43
N ASP A 226 6.46 -0.16 6.30
CA ASP A 226 6.59 0.43 4.96
C ASP A 226 5.24 0.36 4.20
N ASN A 227 5.18 0.85 2.97
CA ASN A 227 4.07 0.77 1.99
C ASN A 227 2.66 1.16 2.50
N GLY A 228 2.54 1.99 3.53
CA GLY A 228 1.26 2.43 4.11
C GLY A 228 1.11 2.11 5.60
N THR A 229 2.03 1.32 6.15
CA THR A 229 1.89 0.75 7.50
C THR A 229 1.98 1.82 8.58
N VAL A 230 0.89 2.03 9.32
CA VAL A 230 0.84 2.97 10.45
C VAL A 230 0.61 2.20 11.74
N LEU A 231 1.56 2.30 12.67
CA LEU A 231 1.46 1.74 14.01
C LEU A 231 1.21 2.89 15.00
N ASP A 232 -0.01 2.97 15.52
CA ASP A 232 -0.43 4.05 16.40
C ASP A 232 -0.68 3.55 17.82
N ILE A 233 0.25 3.84 18.74
CA ILE A 233 0.17 3.54 20.18
C ILE A 233 0.05 4.87 20.97
N SER A 234 -0.46 5.93 20.34
CA SER A 234 -0.63 7.25 20.96
C SER A 234 -1.69 7.24 22.07
N HIS A 235 -1.68 8.23 22.97
CA HIS A 235 -2.68 8.40 24.04
C HIS A 235 -2.82 7.22 25.04
N GLY A 236 -1.92 6.23 24.99
CA GLY A 236 -1.90 5.08 25.89
C GLY A 236 -1.15 5.33 27.21
N GLU A 237 -1.30 4.39 28.14
CA GLU A 237 -0.57 4.34 29.40
C GLU A 237 0.40 3.14 29.38
N ILE A 238 1.68 3.35 29.69
CA ILE A 238 2.67 2.28 29.86
C ILE A 238 3.24 2.35 31.28
N PHE A 239 3.04 1.34 32.11
CA PHE A 239 3.27 1.43 33.56
C PHE A 239 3.79 0.12 34.19
N ASP A 240 3.94 0.10 35.52
CA ASP A 240 4.58 -0.97 36.29
C ASP A 240 6.02 -1.26 35.79
N TYR A 241 6.21 -2.43 35.18
CA TYR A 241 7.47 -2.94 34.62
C TYR A 241 7.33 -3.26 33.11
N ALA A 242 6.30 -2.71 32.46
CA ALA A 242 6.05 -2.94 31.04
C ALA A 242 7.25 -2.54 30.17
N MET A 243 7.60 -3.41 29.22
CA MET A 243 8.66 -3.14 28.25
C MET A 243 8.08 -3.26 26.84
N LEU A 244 7.96 -2.13 26.16
CA LEU A 244 7.52 -2.04 24.76
C LEU A 244 8.76 -2.00 23.86
N ARG A 245 9.04 -3.08 23.13
CA ARG A 245 10.26 -3.27 22.35
C ARG A 245 9.93 -3.24 20.86
N LEU A 246 10.48 -2.28 20.12
CA LEU A 246 10.49 -2.27 18.65
C LEU A 246 11.91 -2.52 18.12
N ASP A 247 12.72 -3.28 18.87
CA ASP A 247 14.11 -3.52 18.55
C ASP A 247 14.25 -4.19 17.17
N ARG A 248 15.19 -3.72 16.35
CA ARG A 248 15.46 -4.13 14.96
C ARG A 248 14.31 -3.83 13.96
N ALA A 249 13.35 -2.97 14.32
CA ALA A 249 12.33 -2.53 13.38
C ALA A 249 12.94 -1.72 12.22
N SER A 250 12.32 -1.81 11.04
CA SER A 250 12.65 -1.01 9.86
C SER A 250 11.44 -0.15 9.47
N ILE A 251 11.61 1.16 9.39
CA ILE A 251 10.52 2.12 9.22
C ILE A 251 10.85 3.00 8.01
N SER A 252 10.06 2.89 6.95
CA SER A 252 10.36 3.44 5.62
C SER A 252 9.14 4.17 5.02
N GLY A 253 9.42 5.09 4.10
CA GLY A 253 8.43 5.94 3.45
C GLY A 253 7.79 6.96 4.39
N ARG A 254 6.74 7.66 3.94
CA ARG A 254 6.09 8.73 4.74
C ARG A 254 5.25 8.24 5.93
N TRP A 255 5.41 6.99 6.32
CA TRP A 255 4.56 6.32 7.29
C TRP A 255 5.13 6.48 8.70
N THR A 256 4.27 6.41 9.69
CA THR A 256 4.60 6.88 11.05
C THR A 256 4.35 5.79 12.08
N VAL A 257 5.33 5.59 12.95
CA VAL A 257 5.13 4.92 14.24
C VAL A 257 4.87 6.02 15.26
N LEU A 258 3.65 6.05 15.79
CA LEU A 258 3.16 7.10 16.67
C LEU A 258 3.11 6.59 18.12
N PHE A 259 3.77 7.32 19.00
CA PHE A 259 3.73 7.19 20.46
C PHE A 259 3.29 8.52 21.09
N ASP A 260 2.52 9.33 20.35
CA ASP A 260 2.23 10.70 20.72
C ASP A 260 1.29 10.74 21.95
N ALA A 261 1.47 11.71 22.84
CA ALA A 261 0.70 11.88 24.08
C ALA A 261 0.64 10.62 24.97
N LEU A 262 1.66 9.75 24.90
CA LEU A 262 1.82 8.64 25.85
C LEU A 262 2.01 9.16 27.29
N GLN A 263 1.58 8.35 28.26
CA GLN A 263 1.93 8.50 29.67
C GLN A 263 2.74 7.29 30.11
N ILE A 264 3.99 7.49 30.51
CA ILE A 264 4.92 6.40 30.87
C ILE A 264 5.29 6.50 32.36
N TYR A 265 4.97 5.47 33.15
CA TYR A 265 5.06 5.48 34.63
C TYR A 265 6.07 4.48 35.19
N ASP A 266 6.29 4.56 36.50
CA ASP A 266 7.02 3.57 37.31
C ASP A 266 8.43 3.25 36.79
N THR A 267 8.61 2.08 36.19
CA THR A 267 9.85 1.61 35.53
C THR A 267 9.61 1.18 34.08
N ALA A 268 8.46 1.55 33.52
CA ALA A 268 8.10 1.19 32.16
C ALA A 268 9.11 1.76 31.15
N THR A 269 9.41 0.98 30.12
CA THR A 269 10.46 1.29 29.14
C THR A 269 9.97 1.09 27.71
N VAL A 270 10.15 2.10 26.85
CA VAL A 270 10.07 1.96 25.40
C VAL A 270 11.47 1.77 24.84
N SER A 271 11.70 0.69 24.11
CA SER A 271 13.01 0.28 23.57
C SER A 271 13.00 0.33 22.05
N LEU A 272 13.98 1.06 21.49
CA LEU A 272 14.27 1.20 20.07
C LEU A 272 15.76 0.83 19.85
N ALA A 273 16.13 -0.44 20.05
CA ALA A 273 17.49 -0.89 19.75
C ALA A 273 17.65 -1.28 18.27
N ASP A 274 18.72 -0.86 17.60
CA ASP A 274 19.10 -1.24 16.22
C ASP A 274 18.04 -0.92 15.14
N VAL A 275 17.14 0.03 15.39
CA VAL A 275 16.06 0.47 14.47
C VAL A 275 16.61 1.28 13.29
N SER A 276 16.07 1.08 12.09
CA SER A 276 16.28 1.98 10.93
C SER A 276 15.03 2.82 10.63
N VAL A 277 15.24 4.12 10.36
CA VAL A 277 14.20 5.07 9.95
C VAL A 277 14.70 5.84 8.73
N ASP A 278 14.07 5.66 7.58
CA ASP A 278 14.54 6.23 6.31
C ASP A 278 13.41 6.77 5.42
N ASN A 279 13.75 7.31 4.24
CA ASN A 279 12.80 7.76 3.20
C ASN A 279 11.69 8.73 3.68
N GLY A 280 12.03 9.60 4.63
CA GLY A 280 11.11 10.56 5.26
C GLY A 280 10.18 9.98 6.32
N ALA A 281 10.44 8.75 6.78
CA ALA A 281 9.72 8.10 7.87
C ALA A 281 9.90 8.82 9.20
N ARG A 282 8.98 8.55 10.12
CA ARG A 282 8.96 9.19 11.43
C ARG A 282 8.62 8.22 12.54
N VAL A 283 9.40 8.29 13.60
CA VAL A 283 9.02 7.83 14.94
C VAL A 283 8.71 9.08 15.77
N SER A 284 7.51 9.15 16.33
CA SER A 284 7.01 10.34 17.02
C SER A 284 6.65 10.01 18.47
N PHE A 285 7.12 10.85 19.40
CA PHE A 285 6.78 10.84 20.83
C PHE A 285 6.24 12.22 21.25
N ASP A 286 5.64 12.97 20.33
CA ASP A 286 5.20 14.35 20.58
C ASP A 286 4.13 14.35 21.70
N ASP A 287 4.15 15.32 22.62
CA ASP A 287 3.30 15.41 23.82
C ASP A 287 3.47 14.29 24.88
N THR A 288 4.48 13.41 24.78
CA THR A 288 4.70 12.32 25.76
C THR A 288 5.16 12.82 27.14
N HIS A 289 4.57 12.29 28.21
CA HIS A 289 4.97 12.52 29.61
C HIS A 289 5.66 11.28 30.19
N LEU A 290 6.87 11.43 30.75
CA LEU A 290 7.62 10.37 31.41
C LEU A 290 7.71 10.66 32.91
N HIS A 291 7.11 9.80 33.72
CA HIS A 291 7.05 9.91 35.18
C HIS A 291 8.02 8.96 35.89
N SER A 292 8.28 9.22 37.17
CA SER A 292 9.02 8.31 38.07
C SER A 292 10.41 7.90 37.58
N ARG A 293 10.64 6.63 37.21
CA ARG A 293 11.89 6.07 36.66
C ARG A 293 11.65 5.44 35.28
N SER A 294 10.61 5.89 34.58
CA SER A 294 10.29 5.42 33.23
C SER A 294 11.35 5.86 32.22
N SER A 295 11.44 5.17 31.09
CA SER A 295 12.50 5.44 30.11
C SER A 295 12.05 5.27 28.65
N ILE A 296 12.60 6.09 27.77
CA ILE A 296 12.65 5.84 26.32
C ILE A 296 14.12 5.62 25.96
N ILE A 297 14.44 4.47 25.37
CA ILE A 297 15.82 4.05 25.09
C ILE A 297 15.97 3.77 23.59
N ALA A 298 16.50 4.74 22.86
CA ALA A 298 17.01 4.58 21.51
C ALA A 298 18.49 4.17 21.58
N SER A 299 18.85 3.02 21.00
CA SER A 299 20.24 2.53 21.01
C SER A 299 20.65 2.00 19.64
N ARG A 300 21.71 2.54 19.05
CA ARG A 300 22.16 2.23 17.67
C ARG A 300 21.06 2.44 16.60
N VAL A 301 20.15 3.38 16.84
CA VAL A 301 19.16 3.81 15.85
C VAL A 301 19.87 4.48 14.68
N ARG A 302 19.46 4.18 13.45
CA ARG A 302 19.99 4.78 12.22
C ARG A 302 18.89 5.57 11.54
N LEU A 303 19.10 6.87 11.39
CA LEU A 303 18.20 7.77 10.66
C LEU A 303 18.89 8.17 9.35
N SER A 304 18.26 7.97 8.20
CA SER A 304 18.78 8.42 6.89
C SER A 304 17.68 9.03 6.02
N ASP A 305 18.03 9.66 4.90
CA ASP A 305 17.10 10.03 3.82
C ASP A 305 15.83 10.76 4.32
N LEU A 306 16.04 11.82 5.12
CA LEU A 306 15.00 12.62 5.80
C LEU A 306 14.23 11.92 6.94
N GLY A 307 14.66 10.74 7.39
CA GLY A 307 14.11 10.02 8.54
C GLY A 307 14.20 10.81 9.85
N GLN A 308 13.15 10.72 10.68
CA GLN A 308 12.96 11.56 11.86
C GLN A 308 12.63 10.80 13.13
N LEU A 309 13.18 11.27 14.25
CA LEU A 309 12.77 10.94 15.61
C LEU A 309 12.34 12.23 16.32
N ASN A 310 11.06 12.34 16.68
CA ASN A 310 10.50 13.56 17.28
C ASN A 310 10.14 13.38 18.76
N PHE A 311 10.35 14.45 19.51
CA PHE A 311 10.03 14.66 20.92
C PHE A 311 9.58 16.11 21.13
N ARG A 312 8.51 16.56 20.47
CA ARG A 312 7.93 17.89 20.72
C ARG A 312 7.10 17.88 21.98
N ARG A 313 7.12 18.95 22.77
CA ARG A 313 6.33 19.14 24.00
C ARG A 313 6.44 17.97 24.99
N VAL A 314 7.56 17.23 24.97
CA VAL A 314 7.77 16.12 25.91
C VAL A 314 8.04 16.65 27.31
N ARG A 315 7.62 15.86 28.29
CA ARG A 315 7.73 16.18 29.72
C ARG A 315 8.31 15.02 30.51
N PRO A 316 9.64 14.83 30.49
CA PRO A 316 10.28 13.94 31.44
C PRO A 316 10.43 14.65 32.79
N GLU A 317 9.91 14.03 33.85
CA GLU A 317 9.98 14.50 35.24
C GLU A 317 10.66 13.47 36.16
N ALA A 318 10.83 13.83 37.43
CA ALA A 318 11.37 12.98 38.49
C ALA A 318 12.75 12.40 38.13
N THR A 319 12.86 11.10 37.87
CA THR A 319 14.12 10.41 37.52
C THR A 319 13.99 9.66 36.19
N SER A 320 13.10 10.13 35.32
CA SER A 320 12.89 9.55 33.99
C SER A 320 14.04 9.87 33.03
N THR A 321 14.16 9.10 31.95
CA THR A 321 15.30 9.23 31.02
C THR A 321 14.90 8.98 29.57
N ILE A 322 15.30 9.89 28.68
CA ILE A 322 15.29 9.67 27.22
C ILE A 322 16.75 9.46 26.80
N ALA A 323 17.16 8.20 26.62
CA ALA A 323 18.52 7.84 26.24
C ALA A 323 18.62 7.58 24.74
N MET A 324 19.57 8.24 24.07
CA MET A 324 19.91 8.11 22.66
C MET A 324 21.39 7.71 22.55
N ASN A 325 21.65 6.41 22.72
CA ASN A 325 22.99 5.84 22.69
C ASN A 325 23.38 5.43 21.27
N GLU A 326 24.58 5.79 20.80
CA GLU A 326 25.16 5.35 19.53
C GLU A 326 24.26 5.66 18.29
N VAL A 327 23.39 6.67 18.39
CA VAL A 327 22.43 7.01 17.32
C VAL A 327 23.15 7.69 16.15
N THR A 328 22.93 7.19 14.94
CA THR A 328 23.59 7.68 13.71
C THR A 328 22.58 8.42 12.83
N LEU A 329 22.89 9.66 12.46
CA LEU A 329 22.09 10.48 11.56
C LEU A 329 22.86 10.71 10.26
N ALA A 330 22.32 10.23 9.14
CA ALA A 330 22.84 10.43 7.79
C ALA A 330 22.06 11.55 7.05
N THR A 331 22.19 11.62 5.72
CA THR A 331 21.77 12.78 4.90
C THR A 331 20.35 13.25 5.17
N GLY A 332 20.22 14.49 5.66
CA GLY A 332 18.93 15.14 5.92
C GLY A 332 18.12 14.59 7.11
N ALA A 333 18.65 13.59 7.83
CA ALA A 333 17.98 12.99 8.97
C ALA A 333 17.94 13.92 10.19
N GLY A 334 16.94 13.74 11.07
CA GLY A 334 16.70 14.66 12.18
C GLY A 334 16.28 14.01 13.48
N ILE A 335 16.86 14.46 14.59
CA ILE A 335 16.25 14.33 15.92
C ILE A 335 15.74 15.71 16.34
N ILE A 336 14.49 15.77 16.79
CA ILE A 336 13.81 17.03 17.12
C ILE A 336 13.28 16.96 18.55
N VAL A 337 13.83 17.79 19.43
CA VAL A 337 13.26 18.15 20.73
C VAL A 337 12.81 19.60 20.63
N GLU A 338 11.55 19.90 20.91
CA GLU A 338 10.97 21.24 20.64
C GLU A 338 9.91 21.54 21.71
N ASP A 339 9.79 22.79 22.17
CA ASP A 339 8.77 23.24 23.16
C ASP A 339 8.65 22.35 24.43
N SER A 340 9.75 21.71 24.84
CA SER A 340 9.76 20.65 25.86
C SER A 340 10.15 21.17 27.25
N SER A 341 9.86 20.40 28.30
CA SER A 341 10.14 20.79 29.68
C SER A 341 10.66 19.62 30.50
N LEU A 342 11.87 19.74 31.04
CA LEU A 342 12.50 18.77 31.93
C LEU A 342 12.43 19.31 33.37
N ASP A 343 12.08 18.46 34.34
CA ASP A 343 12.02 18.81 35.76
C ASP A 343 12.47 17.66 36.67
N GLY A 344 12.72 17.96 37.95
CA GLY A 344 13.30 17.02 38.90
C GLY A 344 14.76 16.70 38.54
N SER A 345 15.10 15.44 38.42
CA SER A 345 16.40 14.92 37.96
C SER A 345 16.29 14.23 36.58
N ALA A 346 15.32 14.62 35.75
CA ALA A 346 15.07 14.02 34.44
C ALA A 346 16.23 14.25 33.44
N GLN A 347 16.52 13.26 32.60
CA GLN A 347 17.69 13.29 31.70
C GLN A 347 17.30 13.06 30.23
N ILE A 348 17.93 13.81 29.31
CA ILE A 348 17.97 13.50 27.87
C ILE A 348 19.43 13.34 27.44
N ASP A 349 19.83 12.11 27.14
CA ASP A 349 21.22 11.75 26.85
C ASP A 349 21.44 11.45 25.37
N PHE A 350 22.27 12.23 24.68
CA PHE A 350 22.85 11.92 23.37
C PHE A 350 24.28 11.39 23.56
N ARG A 351 24.38 10.08 23.83
CA ARG A 351 25.63 9.40 24.16
C ARG A 351 26.25 8.80 22.90
N GLU A 352 27.44 9.26 22.54
CA GLU A 352 28.23 8.73 21.40
C GLU A 352 27.45 8.73 20.07
N ALA A 353 26.57 9.73 19.89
CA ALA A 353 25.81 9.92 18.66
C ALA A 353 26.71 10.41 17.51
N SER A 354 26.35 10.10 16.27
CA SER A 354 27.08 10.52 15.06
C SER A 354 26.17 11.31 14.12
N VAL A 355 26.59 12.52 13.73
CA VAL A 355 25.78 13.46 12.93
C VAL A 355 26.48 13.79 11.61
N GLY A 356 25.99 13.22 10.52
CA GLY A 356 26.50 13.36 9.15
C GLY A 356 26.04 14.61 8.41
N ALA A 357 26.31 14.66 7.11
CA ALA A 357 26.03 15.82 6.25
C ALA A 357 24.54 16.16 6.20
N GLN A 358 24.19 17.44 6.33
CA GLN A 358 22.80 17.94 6.34
C GLN A 358 21.89 17.34 7.42
N ALA A 359 22.44 16.53 8.33
CA ALA A 359 21.71 15.96 9.46
C ALA A 359 21.67 16.95 10.63
N ALA A 360 20.65 16.87 11.48
CA ALA A 360 20.53 17.76 12.63
C ALA A 360 19.99 17.09 13.89
N ILE A 361 20.61 17.39 15.03
CA ILE A 361 19.95 17.28 16.34
C ILE A 361 19.52 18.70 16.73
N ARG A 362 18.23 18.89 16.97
CA ARG A 362 17.66 20.20 17.31
C ARG A 362 16.94 20.13 18.65
N VAL A 363 17.25 21.09 19.53
CA VAL A 363 16.65 21.30 20.84
C VAL A 363 16.19 22.75 20.90
N ASP A 364 14.93 22.99 20.55
CA ASP A 364 14.36 24.33 20.42
C ASP A 364 13.40 24.64 21.56
N ALA A 365 13.42 25.89 22.04
CA ALA A 365 12.47 26.43 23.03
C ALA A 365 12.26 25.58 24.30
N THR A 366 13.25 24.74 24.64
CA THR A 366 13.14 23.75 25.72
C THR A 366 13.59 24.33 27.05
N THR A 367 12.90 23.96 28.12
CA THR A 367 13.18 24.41 29.49
C THR A 367 13.71 23.27 30.34
N LEU A 368 14.75 23.54 31.13
CA LEU A 368 15.37 22.61 32.06
C LEU A 368 15.28 23.22 33.47
N ALA A 369 14.68 22.49 34.42
CA ALA A 369 14.53 22.89 35.81
C ALA A 369 14.90 21.72 36.76
N GLY A 370 15.18 22.04 38.04
CA GLY A 370 15.76 21.08 38.97
C GLY A 370 17.11 20.52 38.50
N ASP A 371 17.57 19.44 39.12
CA ASP A 371 18.76 18.66 38.76
C ASP A 371 18.64 17.91 37.39
N SER A 372 17.81 18.41 36.46
CA SER A 372 17.65 17.82 35.13
C SER A 372 18.86 18.11 34.22
N ALA A 373 19.02 17.31 33.16
CA ALA A 373 20.05 17.59 32.17
C ALA A 373 19.70 17.20 30.74
N ILE A 374 20.34 17.90 29.80
CA ILE A 374 20.51 17.44 28.42
C ILE A 374 22.01 17.27 28.17
N THR A 375 22.46 16.08 27.77
CA THR A 375 23.88 15.78 27.56
C THR A 375 24.17 15.34 26.11
N PHE A 376 25.29 15.79 25.55
CA PHE A 376 25.79 15.40 24.21
C PHE A 376 27.11 14.63 24.32
N PHE A 377 27.20 13.76 25.33
CA PHE A 377 28.42 13.12 25.79
C PHE A 377 29.10 12.28 24.70
N GLY A 378 30.27 12.72 24.23
CA GLY A 378 31.02 12.04 23.17
C GLY A 378 30.37 12.08 21.79
N THR A 379 29.38 12.95 21.56
CA THR A 379 28.75 13.12 20.24
C THR A 379 29.75 13.63 19.20
N GLU A 380 29.76 13.02 18.01
CA GLU A 380 30.61 13.39 16.87
C GLU A 380 29.78 13.97 15.72
N VAL A 381 30.06 15.22 15.34
CA VAL A 381 29.37 15.94 14.27
C VAL A 381 30.36 16.16 13.13
N LEU A 382 30.14 15.46 12.02
CA LEU A 382 31.05 15.40 10.88
C LEU A 382 30.85 16.57 9.90
N SER A 383 29.59 16.91 9.62
CA SER A 383 29.19 17.97 8.68
C SER A 383 27.71 18.37 8.80
N GLY A 384 27.07 18.00 9.91
CA GLY A 384 25.71 18.40 10.25
C GLY A 384 25.67 19.47 11.34
N THR A 385 24.54 19.58 12.02
CA THR A 385 24.32 20.64 13.02
C THR A 385 23.79 20.05 14.33
N VAL A 386 24.31 20.54 15.46
CA VAL A 386 23.64 20.47 16.75
C VAL A 386 23.15 21.88 17.09
N ALA A 387 21.85 22.05 17.24
CA ALA A 387 21.24 23.34 17.51
C ALA A 387 20.48 23.27 18.84
N VAL A 388 20.83 24.14 19.80
CA VAL A 388 20.14 24.31 21.08
C VAL A 388 19.70 25.76 21.19
N VAL A 389 18.52 26.08 20.63
CA VAL A 389 18.13 27.45 20.31
C VAL A 389 16.98 27.92 21.19
N GLY A 390 17.17 29.06 21.86
CA GLY A 390 16.15 29.69 22.71
C GLY A 390 15.79 28.89 23.95
N CYS A 391 16.64 27.97 24.39
CA CYS A 391 16.41 27.15 25.57
C CYS A 391 16.64 27.92 26.88
N GLY A 392 15.95 27.51 27.94
CA GLY A 392 16.11 28.06 29.28
C GLY A 392 16.70 27.01 30.22
N VAL A 393 17.93 27.22 30.67
CA VAL A 393 18.60 26.41 31.70
C VAL A 393 18.39 27.11 33.04
N GLY A 394 17.48 26.56 33.85
CA GLY A 394 17.30 26.89 35.28
C GLY A 394 18.40 26.24 36.11
N ASP A 395 18.09 25.68 37.28
CA ASP A 395 19.06 25.01 38.18
C ASP A 395 19.60 23.65 37.65
N ALA A 396 19.80 23.54 36.33
CA ALA A 396 19.98 22.32 35.55
C ALA A 396 21.30 22.33 34.73
N LEU A 397 21.62 21.22 34.08
CA LEU A 397 22.85 21.04 33.28
C LEU A 397 22.57 20.90 31.78
N LEU A 398 23.25 21.69 30.95
CA LEU A 398 23.39 21.44 29.51
C LEU A 398 24.85 21.08 29.20
N SER A 399 25.14 19.81 28.92
CA SER A 399 26.51 19.32 28.73
C SER A 399 26.81 18.95 27.27
N PHE A 400 27.94 19.41 26.76
CA PHE A 400 28.57 19.01 25.50
C PHE A 400 29.91 18.29 25.73
N ASP A 401 30.06 17.63 26.89
CA ASP A 401 31.33 17.06 27.31
C ASP A 401 31.85 16.00 26.33
N ARG A 402 33.13 16.11 25.98
CA ARG A 402 33.83 15.25 25.00
C ARG A 402 33.23 15.26 23.58
N MET A 403 32.33 16.20 23.25
CA MET A 403 31.78 16.38 21.90
C MET A 403 32.90 16.72 20.88
N ARG A 404 32.74 16.28 19.63
CA ARG A 404 33.66 16.57 18.52
C ARG A 404 32.93 17.22 17.36
N LEU A 405 33.35 18.42 16.98
CA LEU A 405 32.83 19.17 15.83
C LEU A 405 33.92 19.27 14.75
N HIS A 406 33.71 18.60 13.62
CA HIS A 406 34.59 18.63 12.44
C HIS A 406 34.07 19.66 11.44
N THR A 407 34.92 20.52 10.87
CA THR A 407 34.50 21.48 9.83
C THR A 407 33.90 20.74 8.61
N PRO A 408 32.71 21.11 8.09
CA PRO A 408 31.93 22.35 8.32
C PRO A 408 30.74 22.19 9.29
N ALA A 409 30.81 21.30 10.28
CA ALA A 409 29.78 21.16 11.30
C ALA A 409 29.54 22.45 12.11
N ALA A 410 28.34 22.59 12.66
CA ALA A 410 27.95 23.73 13.47
C ALA A 410 27.31 23.31 14.81
N LEU A 411 27.68 24.02 15.88
CA LEU A 411 26.97 24.08 17.15
C LEU A 411 26.32 25.47 17.30
N ASP A 412 24.99 25.54 17.28
CA ASP A 412 24.24 26.81 17.46
C ASP A 412 23.60 26.87 18.84
N LEU A 413 24.00 27.84 19.67
CA LEU A 413 23.44 28.09 21.00
C LEU A 413 22.58 29.37 21.07
N THR A 414 22.17 29.91 19.91
CA THR A 414 21.50 31.21 19.77
C THR A 414 20.29 31.37 20.70
N ARG A 415 20.20 32.49 21.41
CA ARG A 415 19.12 32.83 22.38
C ARG A 415 19.02 31.92 23.62
N THR A 416 19.86 30.91 23.79
CA THR A 416 19.84 30.07 25.00
C THR A 416 20.29 30.86 26.22
N ARG A 417 19.63 30.65 27.36
CA ARG A 417 19.80 31.42 28.60
C ARG A 417 20.10 30.50 29.77
N VAL A 418 20.95 30.95 30.67
CA VAL A 418 21.26 30.30 31.94
C VAL A 418 20.78 31.19 33.09
N SER A 419 20.26 30.58 34.15
CA SER A 419 19.70 31.26 35.32
C SER A 419 19.75 30.36 36.55
N GLY A 420 19.71 30.94 37.76
CA GLY A 420 19.84 30.17 38.99
C GLY A 420 21.24 29.56 39.13
N ALA A 421 21.31 28.30 39.54
CA ALA A 421 22.51 27.47 39.61
C ALA A 421 22.83 26.73 38.29
N GLY A 422 22.17 27.09 37.19
CA GLY A 422 22.34 26.45 35.89
C GLY A 422 23.75 26.51 35.34
N SER A 423 24.12 25.50 34.55
CA SER A 423 25.44 25.42 33.93
C SER A 423 25.39 24.90 32.49
N ILE A 424 26.36 25.36 31.68
CA ILE A 424 26.67 24.80 30.37
C ILE A 424 28.09 24.25 30.43
N SER A 425 28.25 22.94 30.27
CA SER A 425 29.57 22.28 30.28
C SER A 425 30.02 21.93 28.86
N ILE A 426 31.32 22.05 28.60
CA ILE A 426 31.99 21.74 27.32
C ILE A 426 33.30 20.97 27.55
N ALA A 427 33.41 20.26 28.68
CA ALA A 427 34.65 19.69 29.20
C ALA A 427 35.21 18.62 28.25
N GLY A 428 36.44 18.85 27.78
CA GLY A 428 37.10 17.96 26.83
C GLY A 428 36.50 17.94 25.42
N ALA A 429 35.60 18.88 25.09
CA ALA A 429 35.10 19.05 23.73
C ALA A 429 36.22 19.53 22.78
N VAL A 430 36.15 19.07 21.54
CA VAL A 430 37.03 19.47 20.43
C VAL A 430 36.20 20.19 19.40
N ILE A 431 36.46 21.49 19.23
CA ILE A 431 35.65 22.38 18.40
C ILE A 431 36.53 22.98 17.31
N GLY A 432 36.18 22.73 16.04
CA GLY A 432 36.85 23.34 14.89
C GLY A 432 36.66 24.86 14.84
N GLU A 433 37.57 25.54 14.12
CA GLU A 433 37.41 26.97 13.82
C GLU A 433 36.10 27.21 13.03
N ASP A 434 35.42 28.32 13.33
CA ASP A 434 34.08 28.69 12.84
C ASP A 434 32.91 27.70 13.15
N ALA A 435 33.15 26.61 13.89
CA ALA A 435 32.15 25.56 14.13
C ALA A 435 31.14 25.85 15.27
N MET A 436 31.17 27.03 15.90
CA MET A 436 30.28 27.35 17.03
C MET A 436 29.75 28.80 17.00
N ILE A 437 28.42 28.92 17.08
CA ILE A 437 27.69 30.19 17.21
C ILE A 437 27.23 30.34 18.67
N LEU A 438 27.76 31.36 19.36
CA LEU A 438 27.47 31.59 20.78
C LEU A 438 26.09 32.25 20.99
N PRO A 439 25.51 32.18 22.21
CA PRO A 439 24.14 32.65 22.47
C PRO A 439 23.84 34.11 22.10
N ASN A 440 24.89 34.95 22.06
CA ASN A 440 24.85 36.37 21.69
C ASN A 440 25.05 36.64 20.17
N ARG A 441 25.05 35.59 19.33
CA ARG A 441 25.35 35.60 17.88
C ARG A 441 26.77 36.02 17.49
N ARG A 442 27.74 36.04 18.43
CA ARG A 442 29.15 36.20 18.07
C ARG A 442 29.76 34.85 17.70
N MET A 443 30.64 34.85 16.70
CA MET A 443 31.46 33.67 16.39
C MET A 443 32.72 33.65 17.26
N VAL A 444 33.26 32.46 17.49
CA VAL A 444 34.57 32.28 18.13
C VAL A 444 35.66 32.79 17.19
N GLY A 445 36.08 34.05 17.35
CA GLY A 445 37.09 34.69 16.51
C GLY A 445 36.92 36.19 16.26
N GLU A 446 35.78 36.80 16.62
CA GLU A 446 35.58 38.24 16.43
C GLU A 446 36.51 39.09 17.33
N PRO A 447 37.14 40.16 16.81
CA PRO A 447 38.06 41.00 17.58
C PRO A 447 37.34 41.77 18.69
N GLY A 448 37.82 41.61 19.93
CA GLY A 448 37.25 42.25 21.12
C GLY A 448 36.36 41.34 21.99
N TYR A 449 36.47 40.02 21.83
CA TYR A 449 35.85 39.02 22.71
C TYR A 449 36.93 38.21 23.44
N GLU A 450 36.93 38.25 24.78
CA GLU A 450 37.77 37.36 25.59
C GLU A 450 37.16 35.95 25.57
N GLN A 451 37.98 34.96 25.22
CA GLN A 451 37.52 33.60 24.94
C GLN A 451 37.05 32.87 26.21
N PRO A 452 35.95 32.10 26.15
CA PRO A 452 35.50 31.30 27.26
C PRO A 452 36.47 30.17 27.54
N VAL A 453 36.55 29.88 28.82
CA VAL A 453 37.70 29.25 29.44
C VAL A 453 37.21 27.77 29.56
N GLY A 454 37.56 26.86 28.62
CA GLY A 454 37.01 25.47 28.65
C GLY A 454 37.22 24.48 27.48
N ALA A 455 37.15 24.92 26.22
CA ALA A 455 37.24 24.02 25.06
C ALA A 455 38.69 23.84 24.57
N ARG A 456 39.04 22.65 24.05
CA ARG A 456 40.23 22.53 23.17
C ARG A 456 39.84 22.92 21.75
N VAL A 457 39.79 24.24 21.52
CA VAL A 457 40.10 24.82 20.20
C VAL A 457 41.59 24.56 19.93
N GLY A 458 42.04 24.70 18.68
CA GLY A 458 43.46 24.60 18.32
C GLY A 458 44.34 25.49 19.20
N HIS A 459 45.04 24.87 20.15
CA HIS A 459 45.90 25.44 21.20
C HIS A 459 45.24 26.03 22.47
N THR A 460 45.58 25.38 23.59
CA THR A 460 45.59 25.84 25.00
C THR A 460 44.33 25.54 25.84
N GLU A 461 44.56 25.04 27.06
CA GLU A 461 43.54 24.55 28.02
C GLU A 461 42.98 25.66 28.91
N LEU A 462 41.69 25.60 29.25
CA LEU A 462 41.02 26.51 30.18
C LEU A 462 39.76 25.83 30.84
N LEU A 463 39.06 26.50 31.79
CA LEU A 463 37.87 26.08 32.58
C LEU A 463 37.08 27.29 33.20
N TYR A 464 35.74 27.29 33.28
CA TYR A 464 34.95 28.36 33.97
C TYR A 464 33.99 27.81 35.05
N ASP A 465 34.10 28.37 36.26
CA ASP A 465 33.03 28.48 37.27
C ASP A 465 32.30 29.83 37.09
N VAL A 466 31.07 29.96 37.62
CA VAL A 466 30.30 31.22 37.71
C VAL A 466 30.24 31.71 39.16
#